data_AF-A0A8H5TUH5-F1
#
_entry.id   AF-A0A8H5TUH5-F1
#
_cell.length_a   1.000
_cell.length_b   1.000
_cell.length_c   1.000
_cell.angle_alpha   90.00
_cell.angle_beta   90.00
_cell.angle_gamma   90.00
#
_symmetry.space_group_name_H-M   'P 1'
#
loop_
_entity.id
_entity.type
_entity.pdbx_description
1 polymer ?
#
loop_
_entity_poly.entity_id
_entity_poly.type
_entity_poly.pdbx_seq_one_letter_code
_entity_poly.pdbx_strand_id
1 'polypeptide(L)'
;MATEPSSSLSPDLFDQTTIISLLSTLAIVFVAYAASLRFLPSSSSGVLRFLFIWHLADALCHFLLEGSFLYHCFFSHQPLVDDLKTDLFPTPPGFLGYSDRVYGAQSGGDNPFAQLWMVYARADKRWAGVDLGVNDPKVSIWMIVLATCELYGGFMTFCPEWLIGSANLDTSNFMYLWVYLFFFNTLWVWIPLWIIWYSVKDISNALNLRQGKKTL
;
A
#
# COMPACT_ATOMS: atom_id res chain seq x y z
N MET A 1 51.96 11.94 20.37
CA MET A 1 51.53 10.73 19.62
C MET A 1 50.01 10.82 19.53
N ALA A 2 49.49 11.26 18.37
CA ALA A 2 48.06 11.41 18.15
C ALA A 2 47.45 10.01 17.93
N THR A 3 46.46 9.64 18.73
CA THR A 3 45.63 8.46 18.49
C THR A 3 44.50 8.86 17.56
N GLU A 4 44.52 8.35 16.33
CA GLU A 4 43.38 8.49 15.42
C GLU A 4 42.17 7.71 15.95
N PRO A 5 40.95 8.26 15.84
CA PRO A 5 39.75 7.49 16.13
C PRO A 5 39.52 6.50 14.99
N SER A 6 39.61 5.20 15.28
CA SER A 6 39.12 4.15 14.38
C SER A 6 37.64 4.39 14.11
N SER A 7 37.31 4.82 12.89
CA SER A 7 35.95 4.90 12.36
C SER A 7 35.36 3.50 12.18
N SER A 8 35.10 2.81 13.28
CA SER A 8 34.25 1.63 13.25
C SER A 8 32.82 2.10 13.00
N LEU A 9 32.31 1.85 11.79
CA LEU A 9 30.90 1.96 11.48
C LEU A 9 30.09 1.23 12.56
N SER A 10 29.01 1.85 13.05
CA SER A 10 28.18 1.25 14.11
C SER A 10 27.79 -0.17 13.73
N PRO A 11 27.95 -1.17 14.62
CA PRO A 11 27.63 -2.57 14.33
C PRO A 11 26.17 -2.77 13.85
N ASP A 12 25.27 -1.85 14.19
CA ASP A 12 23.86 -1.87 13.77
C ASP A 12 23.62 -1.51 12.30
N LEU A 13 24.63 -0.98 11.58
CA LEU A 13 24.46 -0.55 10.19
C LEU A 13 24.43 -1.73 9.20
N PHE A 14 25.02 -2.87 9.57
CA PHE A 14 25.12 -4.07 8.71
C PHE A 14 24.74 -5.34 9.46
N ASP A 15 23.69 -5.28 10.28
CA ASP A 15 23.15 -6.50 10.86
C ASP A 15 22.60 -7.46 9.78
N GLN A 16 22.39 -8.71 10.18
CA GLN A 16 21.93 -9.77 9.28
C GLN A 16 20.64 -9.37 8.54
N THR A 17 19.69 -8.73 9.22
CA THR A 17 18.42 -8.31 8.63
C THR A 17 18.61 -7.22 7.58
N THR A 18 19.53 -6.28 7.81
CA THR A 18 19.88 -5.23 6.86
C THR A 18 20.51 -5.81 5.60
N ILE A 19 21.41 -6.78 5.75
CA ILE A 19 22.02 -7.48 4.62
C ILE A 19 20.95 -8.24 3.82
N ILE A 20 20.08 -8.99 4.50
CA ILE A 20 18.97 -9.71 3.86
C ILE A 20 18.04 -8.73 3.13
N SER A 21 17.77 -7.56 3.71
CA SER A 21 16.97 -6.51 3.08
C SER A 21 17.57 -6.02 1.78
N LEU A 22 18.85 -5.65 1.78
CA LEU A 22 19.53 -5.20 0.57
C LEU A 22 19.61 -6.30 -0.49
N LEU A 23 19.87 -7.54 -0.08
CA LEU A 23 19.88 -8.69 -0.99
C LEU A 23 18.50 -8.96 -1.60
N SER A 24 17.42 -8.76 -0.83
CA SER A 24 16.05 -8.93 -1.33
C SER A 24 15.71 -7.91 -2.43
N THR A 25 16.15 -6.65 -2.26
CA THR A 25 16.00 -5.61 -3.28
C THR A 25 16.79 -5.95 -4.54
N LEU A 26 18.03 -6.44 -4.40
CA LEU A 26 18.83 -6.90 -5.54
C LEU A 26 18.19 -8.10 -6.24
N ALA A 27 17.57 -9.01 -5.50
CA ALA A 27 16.87 -10.15 -6.06
C ALA A 27 15.67 -9.72 -6.92
N ILE A 28 14.89 -8.71 -6.49
CA ILE A 28 13.78 -8.15 -7.29
C ILE A 28 14.29 -7.60 -8.62
N VAL A 29 15.35 -6.78 -8.60
CA VAL A 29 15.95 -6.21 -9.81
C VAL A 29 16.53 -7.32 -10.71
N PHE A 30 17.16 -8.34 -10.13
CA PHE A 30 17.68 -9.48 -10.86
C PHE A 30 16.58 -10.26 -11.58
N VAL A 31 15.44 -10.52 -10.91
CA VAL A 31 14.28 -11.18 -11.52
C VAL A 31 13.75 -10.34 -12.69
N ALA A 32 13.63 -9.03 -12.52
CA ALA A 32 13.19 -8.14 -13.59
C ALA A 32 14.17 -8.13 -14.78
N TYR A 33 15.47 -8.13 -14.50
CA TYR A 33 16.52 -8.24 -15.52
C TYR A 33 16.46 -9.57 -16.27
N ALA A 34 16.37 -10.70 -15.57
CA ALA A 34 16.26 -12.03 -16.15
C ALA A 34 15.00 -12.17 -17.00
N ALA A 35 13.86 -11.64 -16.54
CA ALA A 35 12.64 -11.56 -17.31
C ALA A 35 12.83 -10.73 -18.58
N SER A 36 13.55 -9.62 -18.53
CA SER A 36 13.87 -8.83 -19.72
C SER A 36 14.64 -9.65 -20.76
N LEU A 37 15.62 -10.46 -20.34
CA LEU A 37 16.40 -11.31 -21.25
C LEU A 37 15.55 -12.42 -21.86
N ARG A 38 14.54 -12.90 -21.11
CA ARG A 38 13.68 -13.99 -21.53
C ARG A 38 12.56 -13.55 -22.48
N PHE A 39 11.96 -12.38 -22.23
CA PHE A 39 10.73 -11.94 -22.88
C PHE A 39 10.93 -10.84 -23.91
N LEU A 40 12.02 -10.07 -23.85
CA LEU A 40 12.32 -9.07 -24.88
C LEU A 40 13.27 -9.64 -25.95
N PRO A 41 13.03 -9.33 -27.24
CA PRO A 41 14.00 -9.64 -28.30
C PRO A 41 15.41 -9.14 -27.97
N SER A 42 16.43 -9.88 -28.40
CA SER A 42 17.83 -9.47 -28.24
C SER A 42 18.14 -8.17 -28.98
N SER A 43 17.38 -7.83 -30.03
CA SER A 43 17.46 -6.58 -30.79
C SER A 43 16.77 -5.38 -30.12
N SER A 44 16.07 -5.57 -29.00
CA SER A 44 15.41 -4.47 -28.29
C SER A 44 16.42 -3.40 -27.84
N SER A 45 16.06 -2.14 -28.03
CA SER A 45 16.90 -1.01 -27.62
C SER A 45 17.16 -1.01 -26.11
N GLY A 46 18.31 -0.46 -25.71
CA GLY A 46 18.69 -0.35 -24.30
C GLY A 46 17.66 0.42 -23.46
N VAL A 47 17.04 1.46 -24.05
CA VAL A 47 15.98 2.25 -23.39
C VAL A 47 14.74 1.41 -23.12
N LEU A 48 14.25 0.67 -24.12
CA LEU A 48 13.07 -0.19 -23.95
C LEU A 48 13.33 -1.26 -22.88
N ARG A 49 14.52 -1.86 -22.90
CA ARG A 49 14.93 -2.87 -21.92
C ARG A 49 14.99 -2.30 -20.51
N PHE A 50 15.58 -1.12 -20.35
CA PHE A 50 15.60 -0.42 -19.07
C PHE A 50 14.18 -0.12 -18.56
N LEU A 51 13.31 0.43 -19.41
CA LEU A 51 11.93 0.73 -19.03
C LEU A 51 11.17 -0.52 -18.61
N PHE A 52 11.31 -1.63 -19.35
CA PHE A 52 10.70 -2.90 -18.96
C PHE A 52 11.18 -3.38 -17.58
N ILE A 53 12.50 -3.35 -17.35
CA ILE A 53 13.08 -3.77 -16.07
C ILE A 53 12.58 -2.88 -14.94
N TRP A 54 12.59 -1.56 -15.13
CA TRP A 54 12.12 -0.59 -14.16
C TRP A 54 10.68 -0.86 -13.74
N HIS A 55 9.75 -0.92 -14.70
CA HIS A 55 8.33 -1.12 -14.40
C HIS A 55 8.04 -2.49 -13.78
N LEU A 56 8.76 -3.54 -14.20
CA LEU A 56 8.58 -4.86 -13.61
C LEU A 56 9.14 -4.93 -12.19
N ALA A 57 10.31 -4.35 -11.93
CA ALA A 57 10.89 -4.26 -10.59
C ALA A 57 10.00 -3.42 -9.66
N ASP A 58 9.48 -2.30 -10.14
CA ASP A 58 8.53 -1.43 -9.45
C ASP A 58 7.24 -2.20 -9.07
N ALA A 59 6.63 -2.90 -10.03
CA ALA A 59 5.47 -3.75 -9.78
C ALA A 59 5.74 -4.85 -8.74
N LEU A 60 6.92 -5.48 -8.78
CA LEU A 60 7.33 -6.50 -7.81
C LEU A 60 7.55 -5.90 -6.41
N CYS A 61 8.14 -4.70 -6.31
CA CYS A 61 8.28 -3.98 -5.05
C CYS A 61 6.91 -3.67 -4.43
N HIS A 62 5.99 -3.10 -5.21
CA HIS A 62 4.64 -2.81 -4.75
C HIS A 62 3.90 -4.08 -4.30
N PHE A 63 4.02 -5.18 -5.07
CA PHE A 63 3.29 -6.40 -4.74
C PHE A 63 3.89 -7.15 -3.54
N LEU A 64 5.21 -7.35 -3.51
CA LEU A 64 5.86 -8.16 -2.48
C LEU A 64 6.17 -7.36 -1.24
N LEU A 65 6.91 -6.26 -1.38
CA LEU A 65 7.34 -5.46 -0.24
C LEU A 65 6.16 -4.67 0.31
N GLU A 66 5.56 -3.78 -0.46
CA GLU A 66 4.47 -2.93 0.05
C GLU A 66 3.20 -3.74 0.36
N GLY A 67 2.92 -4.79 -0.41
CA GLY A 67 1.86 -5.75 -0.07
C GLY A 67 2.09 -6.42 1.29
N SER A 68 3.32 -6.82 1.62
CA SER A 68 3.64 -7.37 2.93
C SER A 68 3.53 -6.34 4.06
N PHE A 69 3.84 -5.06 3.79
CA PHE A 69 3.63 -3.97 4.74
C PHE A 69 2.15 -3.83 5.10
N LEU A 70 1.29 -3.78 4.07
CA LEU A 70 -0.16 -3.70 4.26
C LEU A 70 -0.69 -4.91 5.03
N TYR A 71 -0.19 -6.11 4.74
CA TYR A 71 -0.54 -7.30 5.53
C TYR A 71 -0.24 -7.10 7.01
N HIS A 72 0.97 -6.64 7.36
CA HIS A 72 1.34 -6.39 8.75
C HIS A 72 0.54 -5.25 9.40
N CYS A 73 0.10 -4.26 8.62
CA CYS A 73 -0.79 -3.20 9.10
C CYS A 73 -2.13 -3.75 9.60
N PHE A 74 -2.70 -4.75 8.93
CA PHE A 74 -4.04 -5.27 9.26
C PHE A 74 -4.02 -6.51 10.17
N PHE A 75 -2.98 -7.34 10.07
CA PHE A 75 -3.01 -8.69 10.63
C PHE A 75 -1.96 -8.98 11.70
N SER A 76 -0.97 -8.10 11.90
CA SER A 76 0.03 -8.26 12.96
C SER A 76 -0.24 -7.30 14.10
N HIS A 77 -0.48 -7.85 15.28
CA HIS A 77 -0.82 -7.07 16.47
C HIS A 77 -0.29 -7.69 17.76
N GLN A 78 -0.02 -6.84 18.76
CA GLN A 78 0.35 -7.27 20.12
C GLN A 78 -0.37 -6.42 21.19
N PRO A 79 -0.72 -7.01 22.35
CA PRO A 79 -1.46 -6.31 23.39
C PRO A 79 -0.69 -5.11 23.94
N LEU A 80 -1.42 -4.07 24.32
CA LEU A 80 -0.86 -2.89 24.99
C LEU A 80 -0.54 -3.27 26.45
N VAL A 81 0.72 -3.59 26.74
CA VAL A 81 1.19 -3.73 28.13
C VAL A 81 1.70 -2.37 28.61
N ASP A 82 1.29 -1.94 29.81
CA ASP A 82 1.48 -0.56 30.29
C ASP A 82 2.93 -0.06 30.35
N ASP A 83 3.92 -0.96 30.29
CA ASP A 83 5.36 -0.64 30.28
C ASP A 83 5.98 -0.49 28.85
N LEU A 84 5.25 -0.81 27.77
CA LEU A 84 5.77 -0.82 26.38
C LEU A 84 5.51 0.47 25.58
N LYS A 85 4.89 1.50 26.21
CA LYS A 85 4.43 2.71 25.51
C LYS A 85 5.56 3.59 24.95
N THR A 86 6.82 3.38 25.34
CA THR A 86 7.91 4.30 25.00
C THR A 86 8.67 3.97 23.72
N ASP A 87 8.73 2.70 23.30
CA ASP A 87 9.63 2.28 22.20
C ASP A 87 8.90 1.93 20.88
N LEU A 88 7.59 1.70 20.94
CA LEU A 88 6.79 1.30 19.78
C LEU A 88 6.13 2.50 19.11
N PHE A 89 5.96 2.43 17.78
CA PHE A 89 5.17 3.42 17.05
C PHE A 89 3.69 3.28 17.43
N PRO A 90 3.01 4.38 17.82
CA PRO A 90 1.65 4.29 18.35
C PRO A 90 0.66 3.88 17.27
N THR A 91 -0.27 2.99 17.63
CA THR A 91 -1.49 2.76 16.84
C THR A 91 -2.58 3.71 17.31
N PRO A 92 -3.27 4.41 16.40
CA PRO A 92 -4.36 5.30 16.78
C PRO A 92 -5.53 4.59 17.44
N PRO A 93 -6.24 5.29 18.35
CA PRO A 93 -7.38 4.71 19.05
C PRO A 93 -8.47 4.22 18.10
N GLY A 94 -9.01 3.03 18.37
CA GLY A 94 -10.11 2.45 17.60
C GLY A 94 -9.73 1.91 16.22
N PHE A 95 -8.43 1.80 15.89
CA PHE A 95 -8.00 1.15 14.66
C PHE A 95 -8.52 -0.29 14.61
N LEU A 96 -9.24 -0.64 13.54
CA LEU A 96 -9.99 -1.88 13.38
C LEU A 96 -10.98 -2.20 14.52
N GLY A 97 -11.44 -1.19 15.26
CA GLY A 97 -12.36 -1.34 16.39
C GLY A 97 -11.67 -1.67 17.73
N TYR A 98 -10.33 -1.66 17.79
CA TYR A 98 -9.57 -2.01 18.97
C TYR A 98 -8.72 -0.83 19.48
N SER A 99 -8.55 -0.76 20.80
CA SER A 99 -7.70 0.22 21.48
C SER A 99 -6.77 -0.42 22.51
N ASP A 100 -6.82 -1.75 22.63
CA ASP A 100 -6.10 -2.58 23.60
C ASP A 100 -4.82 -3.20 23.03
N ARG A 101 -4.42 -2.82 21.81
CA ARG A 101 -3.30 -3.41 21.07
C ARG A 101 -2.66 -2.43 20.11
N VAL A 102 -1.41 -2.71 19.74
CA VAL A 102 -0.71 -2.03 18.63
C VAL A 102 -0.63 -2.95 17.42
N TYR A 103 -0.57 -2.36 16.24
CA TYR A 103 -0.48 -3.04 14.94
C TYR A 103 0.79 -2.63 14.18
N GLY A 104 1.06 -3.32 13.07
CA GLY A 104 2.14 -3.00 12.13
C GLY A 104 3.29 -3.99 12.16
N ALA A 105 4.34 -3.71 11.39
CA ALA A 105 5.54 -4.53 11.28
C ALA A 105 6.21 -4.79 12.65
N GLN A 106 6.15 -3.81 13.56
CA GLN A 106 6.65 -3.94 14.94
C GLN A 106 5.97 -5.04 15.76
N SER A 107 4.81 -5.52 15.31
CA SER A 107 4.05 -6.61 15.95
C SER A 107 4.17 -7.93 15.16
N GLY A 108 5.02 -7.99 14.14
CA GLY A 108 5.19 -9.15 13.27
C GLY A 108 6.19 -10.20 13.77
N GLY A 109 6.90 -9.93 14.88
CA GLY A 109 7.84 -10.86 15.51
C GLY A 109 8.95 -11.32 14.56
N ASP A 110 9.15 -12.64 14.48
CA ASP A 110 10.19 -13.26 13.64
C ASP A 110 9.81 -13.38 12.15
N ASN A 111 8.71 -12.75 11.71
CA ASN A 111 8.35 -12.76 10.30
C ASN A 111 9.41 -12.00 9.47
N PRO A 112 9.95 -12.59 8.39
CA PRO A 112 10.99 -11.96 7.59
C PRO A 112 10.58 -10.60 7.03
N PHE A 113 9.36 -10.45 6.53
CA PHE A 113 8.87 -9.18 5.98
C PHE A 113 8.68 -8.13 7.06
N ALA A 114 8.20 -8.52 8.24
CA ALA A 114 8.14 -7.62 9.40
C ALA A 114 9.53 -7.11 9.78
N GLN A 115 10.52 -8.00 9.83
CA GLN A 115 11.91 -7.63 10.12
C GLN A 115 12.50 -6.69 9.04
N LEU A 116 12.22 -6.93 7.77
CA LEU A 116 12.61 -6.02 6.67
C LEU A 116 12.04 -4.61 6.86
N TRP A 117 10.75 -4.51 7.19
CA TRP A 117 10.10 -3.23 7.47
C TRP A 117 10.63 -2.59 8.74
N MET A 118 11.00 -3.36 9.75
CA MET A 118 11.65 -2.84 10.96
C MET A 118 13.06 -2.29 10.69
N VAL A 119 13.81 -2.82 9.72
CA VAL A 119 15.05 -2.20 9.25
C VAL A 119 14.75 -0.86 8.58
N TYR A 120 13.77 -0.83 7.68
CA TYR A 120 13.37 0.42 7.02
C TYR A 120 12.86 1.47 8.02
N ALA A 121 12.17 1.02 9.07
CA ALA A 121 11.64 1.87 10.13
C ALA A 121 12.72 2.57 10.97
N ARG A 122 13.98 2.11 10.91
CA ARG A 122 15.12 2.84 11.50
C ARG A 122 15.36 4.17 10.80
N ALA A 123 15.13 4.23 9.48
CA ALA A 123 15.21 5.45 8.71
C ALA A 123 13.92 6.30 8.84
N ASP A 124 12.75 5.66 8.88
CA ASP A 124 11.46 6.33 9.05
C ASP A 124 10.51 5.52 9.95
N LYS A 125 10.38 5.93 11.21
CA LYS A 125 9.65 5.20 12.26
C LYS A 125 8.19 4.89 11.93
N ARG A 126 7.58 5.60 10.98
CA ARG A 126 6.18 5.37 10.56
C ARG A 126 5.97 3.97 9.98
N TRP A 127 7.00 3.41 9.35
CA TRP A 127 6.96 2.08 8.75
C TRP A 127 7.06 0.93 9.76
N ALA A 128 7.31 1.22 11.04
CA ALA A 128 7.18 0.22 12.10
C ALA A 128 5.71 -0.07 12.43
N GLY A 129 4.87 0.96 12.36
CA GLY A 129 3.46 0.88 12.74
C GLY A 129 2.56 0.68 11.54
N VAL A 130 1.30 1.05 11.76
CA VAL A 130 0.33 1.27 10.70
C VAL A 130 0.57 2.69 10.18
N ASP A 131 1.10 2.83 8.95
CA ASP A 131 1.21 4.16 8.33
C ASP A 131 -0.20 4.66 8.07
N LEU A 132 -0.62 5.65 8.86
CA LEU A 132 -1.99 6.11 8.86
C LEU A 132 -2.05 7.49 8.24
N GLY A 133 -1.90 7.51 6.92
CA GLY A 133 -2.77 8.36 6.14
C GLY A 133 -4.24 8.12 6.49
N VAL A 134 -4.65 6.88 6.81
CA VAL A 134 -6.06 6.50 7.04
C VAL A 134 -6.75 7.27 8.19
N ASN A 135 -6.01 7.81 9.16
CA ASN A 135 -6.57 8.65 10.24
C ASN A 135 -6.31 10.15 10.06
N ASP A 136 -5.63 10.57 8.99
CA ASP A 136 -5.65 11.97 8.59
C ASP A 136 -7.02 12.22 7.93
N PRO A 137 -7.85 13.15 8.45
CA PRO A 137 -9.11 13.52 7.79
C PRO A 137 -8.95 13.87 6.31
N LYS A 138 -7.73 14.27 5.89
CA LYS A 138 -7.39 14.55 4.49
C LYS A 138 -7.45 13.29 3.60
N VAL A 139 -7.23 12.10 4.14
CA VAL A 139 -7.33 10.86 3.34
C VAL A 139 -8.77 10.54 2.99
N SER A 140 -9.74 10.78 3.88
CA SER A 140 -11.16 10.69 3.53
C SER A 140 -11.54 11.66 2.40
N ILE A 141 -10.90 12.84 2.31
CA ILE A 141 -11.08 13.77 1.19
C ILE A 141 -10.50 13.18 -0.11
N TRP A 142 -9.27 12.68 -0.09
CA TRP A 142 -8.64 12.09 -1.27
C TRP A 142 -9.33 10.81 -1.75
N MET A 143 -9.82 9.97 -0.83
CA MET A 143 -10.64 8.81 -1.15
C MET A 143 -11.90 9.20 -1.92
N ILE A 144 -12.60 10.27 -1.51
CA ILE A 144 -13.75 10.80 -2.25
C ILE A 144 -13.35 11.29 -3.64
N VAL A 145 -12.25 12.04 -3.76
CA VAL A 145 -11.77 12.55 -5.05
C VAL A 145 -11.44 11.40 -6.01
N LEU A 146 -10.64 10.43 -5.57
CA LEU A 146 -10.23 9.28 -6.39
C LEU A 146 -11.43 8.41 -6.77
N ALA A 147 -12.32 8.09 -5.83
CA ALA A 147 -13.53 7.33 -6.09
C ALA A 147 -14.47 8.07 -7.08
N THR A 148 -14.57 9.40 -6.98
CA THR A 148 -15.35 10.19 -7.94
C THR A 148 -14.73 10.16 -9.34
N CYS A 149 -13.39 10.26 -9.44
CA CYS A 149 -12.67 10.13 -10.70
C CYS A 149 -12.86 8.73 -11.33
N GLU A 150 -12.87 7.67 -10.52
CA GLU A 150 -13.11 6.30 -10.98
C GLU A 150 -14.54 6.14 -11.54
N LEU A 151 -15.55 6.63 -10.81
CA LEU A 151 -16.95 6.64 -11.28
C LEU A 151 -17.12 7.44 -12.57
N TYR A 152 -16.48 8.62 -12.65
CA TYR A 152 -16.48 9.45 -13.84
C TYR A 152 -15.83 8.75 -15.03
N GLY A 153 -14.68 8.09 -14.81
CA GLY A 153 -14.00 7.29 -15.82
C GLY A 153 -14.89 6.18 -16.37
N GLY A 154 -15.51 5.39 -15.48
CA GLY A 154 -16.48 4.36 -15.87
C GLY A 154 -17.66 4.93 -16.66
N PHE A 155 -18.23 6.05 -16.22
CA PHE A 155 -19.32 6.71 -16.94
C PHE A 155 -18.90 7.18 -18.35
N MET A 156 -17.72 7.79 -18.48
CA MET A 156 -17.19 8.22 -19.80
C MET A 156 -16.93 7.07 -20.75
N THR A 157 -16.62 5.88 -20.24
CA THR A 157 -16.44 4.69 -21.08
C THR A 157 -17.78 4.11 -21.54
N PHE A 158 -18.77 3.99 -20.65
CA PHE A 158 -20.01 3.25 -20.97
C PHE A 158 -21.16 4.11 -21.48
N CYS A 159 -21.30 5.37 -21.03
CA CYS A 159 -22.40 6.24 -21.46
C CYS A 159 -22.42 6.44 -22.99
N PRO A 160 -21.30 6.73 -23.68
CA PRO A 160 -21.29 6.82 -25.14
C PRO A 160 -21.71 5.52 -25.81
N GLU A 161 -21.20 4.38 -25.34
CA GLU A 161 -21.59 3.06 -25.86
C GLU A 161 -23.10 2.82 -25.72
N TRP A 162 -23.70 3.14 -24.57
CA TRP A 162 -25.15 2.99 -24.40
C TRP A 162 -25.95 3.88 -25.36
N LEU A 163 -25.50 5.11 -25.60
CA LEU A 163 -26.16 6.06 -26.51
C LEU A 163 -26.12 5.60 -27.97
N ILE A 164 -25.08 4.85 -28.37
CA ILE A 164 -24.95 4.31 -29.73
C ILE A 164 -25.44 2.86 -29.87
N GLY A 165 -26.14 2.33 -28.87
CA GLY A 165 -26.66 0.96 -28.89
C GLY A 165 -25.61 -0.13 -28.64
N SER A 166 -24.50 0.22 -27.99
CA SER A 166 -23.40 -0.67 -27.58
C SER A 166 -22.73 -1.39 -28.74
N ALA A 167 -22.57 -0.69 -29.87
CA ALA A 167 -22.06 -1.25 -31.11
C ALA A 167 -20.65 -1.84 -31.00
N ASN A 168 -19.83 -1.38 -30.05
CA ASN A 168 -18.46 -1.88 -29.86
C ASN A 168 -18.35 -2.96 -28.78
N LEU A 169 -19.45 -3.36 -28.15
CA LEU A 169 -19.46 -4.36 -27.08
C LEU A 169 -19.94 -5.72 -27.61
N ASP A 170 -19.13 -6.76 -27.43
CA ASP A 170 -19.55 -8.13 -27.72
C ASP A 170 -20.30 -8.73 -26.51
N THR A 171 -21.61 -8.88 -26.67
CA THR A 171 -22.50 -9.47 -25.65
C THR A 171 -22.92 -10.90 -25.98
N SER A 172 -22.42 -11.47 -27.07
CA SER A 172 -22.80 -12.81 -27.55
C SER A 172 -22.17 -13.94 -26.73
N ASN A 173 -21.01 -13.68 -26.14
CA ASN A 173 -20.26 -14.64 -25.35
C ASN A 173 -20.50 -14.43 -23.85
N PHE A 174 -20.78 -15.51 -23.12
CA PHE A 174 -21.00 -15.46 -21.67
C PHE A 174 -19.83 -14.83 -20.90
N MET A 175 -18.59 -15.18 -21.24
CA MET A 175 -17.39 -14.64 -20.60
C MET A 175 -17.28 -13.13 -20.82
N TYR A 176 -17.52 -12.67 -22.05
CA TYR A 176 -17.44 -11.24 -22.37
C TYR A 176 -18.54 -10.45 -21.69
N LEU A 177 -19.79 -10.93 -21.74
CA LEU A 177 -20.92 -10.24 -21.13
C LEU A 177 -20.87 -10.25 -19.60
N TRP A 178 -20.75 -11.42 -18.98
CA TRP A 178 -20.97 -11.53 -17.54
C TRP A 178 -19.70 -11.34 -16.71
N VAL A 179 -18.54 -11.76 -17.23
CA VAL A 179 -17.28 -11.64 -16.48
C VAL A 179 -16.60 -10.31 -16.82
N TYR A 180 -16.29 -10.06 -18.10
CA TYR A 180 -15.58 -8.85 -18.50
C TYR A 180 -16.44 -7.59 -18.40
N LEU A 181 -17.64 -7.59 -18.96
CA LEU A 181 -18.49 -6.41 -18.99
C LEU A 181 -19.27 -6.22 -17.68
N PHE A 182 -19.98 -7.23 -17.18
CA PHE A 182 -20.77 -7.05 -15.98
C PHE A 182 -19.93 -7.07 -14.70
N PHE A 183 -19.28 -8.19 -14.38
CA PHE A 183 -18.61 -8.36 -13.09
C PHE A 183 -17.52 -7.32 -12.84
N PHE A 184 -16.52 -7.19 -13.72
CA PHE A 184 -15.45 -6.22 -13.51
C PHE A 184 -15.98 -4.78 -13.46
N ASN A 185 -16.85 -4.34 -14.37
CA ASN A 185 -17.31 -2.95 -14.34
C ASN A 185 -18.21 -2.65 -13.14
N THR A 186 -18.97 -3.62 -12.63
CA THR A 186 -19.73 -3.42 -11.38
C THR A 186 -18.84 -3.25 -10.15
N LEU A 187 -17.65 -3.88 -10.11
CA LEU A 187 -16.67 -3.64 -9.04
C LEU A 187 -16.22 -2.16 -9.03
N TRP A 188 -15.98 -1.57 -10.21
CA TRP A 188 -15.59 -0.16 -10.41
C TRP A 188 -16.73 0.84 -10.20
N VAL A 189 -17.93 0.35 -9.86
CA VAL A 189 -19.06 1.18 -9.41
C VAL A 189 -19.28 1.00 -7.91
N TRP A 190 -19.42 -0.25 -7.46
CA TRP A 190 -19.80 -0.54 -6.08
C TRP A 190 -18.70 -0.24 -5.08
N ILE A 191 -17.43 -0.51 -5.41
CA ILE A 191 -16.30 -0.21 -4.52
C ILE A 191 -16.17 1.31 -4.32
N PRO A 192 -16.12 2.15 -5.37
CA PRO A 192 -16.09 3.61 -5.20
C PRO A 192 -17.27 4.17 -4.43
N LEU A 193 -18.49 3.70 -4.66
CA LEU A 193 -19.67 4.15 -3.91
C LEU A 193 -19.56 3.82 -2.43
N TRP A 194 -19.07 2.61 -2.10
CA TRP A 194 -18.82 2.21 -0.72
C TRP A 194 -17.72 3.05 -0.07
N ILE A 195 -16.64 3.34 -0.79
CA ILE A 195 -15.56 4.23 -0.33
C ILE A 195 -16.10 5.63 -0.02
N ILE A 196 -16.88 6.23 -0.93
CA ILE A 196 -17.49 7.55 -0.71
C ILE A 196 -18.38 7.53 0.53
N TRP A 197 -19.25 6.51 0.67
CA TRP A 197 -20.10 6.38 1.84
C TRP A 197 -19.28 6.27 3.15
N TYR A 198 -18.23 5.46 3.14
CA TYR A 198 -17.33 5.28 4.28
C TYR A 198 -16.64 6.60 4.65
N SER A 199 -16.04 7.29 3.67
CA SER A 199 -15.35 8.57 3.87
C SER A 199 -16.29 9.68 4.35
N VAL A 200 -17.51 9.75 3.82
CA VAL A 200 -18.52 10.73 4.28
C VAL A 200 -18.93 10.45 5.72
N LYS A 201 -19.12 9.17 6.09
CA LYS A 201 -19.44 8.78 7.46
C LYS A 201 -18.33 9.14 8.44
N ASP A 202 -17.09 8.88 8.07
CA ASP A 202 -15.89 9.24 8.85
C ASP A 202 -15.80 10.76 9.08
N ILE A 203 -15.88 11.56 8.01
CA ILE A 203 -15.89 13.03 8.10
C ILE A 203 -17.06 13.53 8.96
N SER A 204 -18.25 12.95 8.79
CA SER A 204 -19.44 13.34 9.57
C SER A 204 -19.26 13.07 11.06
N ASN A 205 -18.68 11.92 11.43
CA ASN A 205 -18.36 11.59 12.81
C ASN A 205 -17.39 12.61 13.42
N ALA A 206 -16.33 12.97 12.68
CA ALA A 206 -15.36 13.98 13.12
C ALA A 206 -15.99 15.37 13.31
N LEU A 207 -16.88 15.79 12.39
CA LEU A 207 -17.61 17.05 12.49
C LEU A 207 -18.57 17.08 13.68
N ASN A 208 -19.28 15.98 13.94
CA ASN A 208 -20.19 15.85 15.09
C ASN A 208 -19.44 15.99 16.43
N LEU A 209 -18.26 15.37 16.57
CA LEU A 209 -17.40 15.53 17.75
C LEU A 209 -16.96 16.98 17.98
N ARG A 210 -16.64 17.70 16.89
CA ARG A 210 -16.25 19.11 16.96
C ARG A 210 -17.42 20.02 17.38
N GLN A 211 -18.65 19.70 16.96
CA GLN A 211 -19.83 20.45 17.37
C GLN A 211 -20.14 20.24 18.87
N GLY A 212 -20.08 18.99 19.35
CA GLY A 212 -20.33 18.69 20.78
C GLY A 212 -19.34 19.36 21.74
N LYS A 213 -18.06 19.52 21.33
CA LYS A 213 -17.06 20.28 22.12
C LYS A 213 -17.32 21.77 22.22
N LYS A 214 -18.13 22.37 21.34
CA LYS A 214 -18.49 23.79 21.41
C LYS A 214 -19.66 24.06 22.35
N THR A 215 -20.36 23.02 22.79
CA THR A 215 -21.57 23.13 23.62
C THR A 215 -21.31 22.86 25.11
N LEU A 216 -20.06 22.52 25.46
CA LEU A 216 -19.53 22.44 26.83
C LEU A 216 -18.71 23.69 27.14
#